data_AF-A0A1Q5UK29-F1
#
_entry.id   AF-A0A1Q5UK29-F1
#
_cell.length_a   1.000
_cell.length_b   1.000
_cell.length_c   1.000
_cell.angle_alpha   90.00
_cell.angle_beta   90.00
_cell.angle_gamma   90.00
#
_symmetry.space_group_name_H-M   'P 1'
#
loop_
_entity.id
_entity.type
_entity.pdbx_description
1 polymer ?
#
loop_
_entity_poly.entity_id
_entity_poly.type
_entity_poly.pdbx_seq_one_letter_code
_entity_poly.pdbx_strand_id
1 'polypeptide(L)'
;MGWSLPHIPYPPAKAGFWSPVTSTLNWCEEDYYATVYSAEIVNTLTNLLFMWLGVKGIISCRRNGHDQIFTVAFLGYLVVGTGSFLFHSTLKCKCHFLSDPTYS
;
A
#
# COMPACT_ATOMS: atom_id res chain seq x y z
N MET A 1 41.93 4.46 -4.01
CA MET A 1 40.91 5.21 -3.24
C MET A 1 39.56 4.55 -3.50
N GLY A 2 39.20 3.53 -2.72
CA GLY A 2 37.93 2.81 -2.90
C GLY A 2 36.86 3.47 -2.04
N TRP A 3 35.97 4.25 -2.64
CA TRP A 3 34.80 4.75 -1.94
C TRP A 3 33.78 3.62 -1.90
N SER A 4 33.78 2.82 -0.85
CA SER A 4 32.69 1.89 -0.58
C SER A 4 31.49 2.71 -0.11
N LEU A 5 30.39 2.62 -0.86
CA LEU A 5 29.14 3.20 -0.41
C LEU A 5 28.71 2.51 0.89
N PRO A 6 28.20 3.24 1.89
CA PRO A 6 27.61 2.62 3.05
C PRO A 6 26.43 1.76 2.56
N HIS A 7 26.55 0.44 2.71
CA HIS A 7 25.45 -0.48 2.52
C HIS A 7 24.98 -0.90 3.92
N ILE A 8 23.75 -0.56 4.24
CA ILE A 8 23.10 -1.05 5.45
C ILE A 8 22.39 -2.35 5.03
N PRO A 9 22.72 -3.50 5.63
CA PRO A 9 22.07 -4.76 5.27
C PRO A 9 20.57 -4.65 5.56
N TYR A 10 19.76 -5.12 4.61
CA TYR A 10 18.31 -5.07 4.76
C TYR A 10 17.89 -6.02 5.89
N PRO A 11 17.10 -5.57 6.88
CA PRO A 11 16.62 -6.42 7.96
C PRO A 11 15.70 -7.53 7.43
N PRO A 12 15.79 -8.75 8.00
CA PRO A 12 14.94 -9.87 7.57
C PRO A 12 13.47 -9.61 7.91
N ALA A 13 12.58 -10.26 7.14
CA ALA A 13 11.14 -10.24 7.36
C ALA A 13 10.77 -10.72 8.78
N LYS A 14 9.74 -10.11 9.36
CA LYS A 14 9.25 -10.40 10.72
C LYS A 14 7.79 -10.83 10.69
N ALA A 15 7.38 -11.59 11.71
CA ALA A 15 5.97 -11.86 11.94
C ALA A 15 5.26 -10.58 12.40
N GLY A 16 4.33 -10.10 11.58
CA GLY A 16 3.52 -8.92 11.88
C GLY A 16 2.17 -9.23 12.51
N PHE A 17 1.44 -8.16 12.85
CA PHE A 17 0.12 -8.25 13.47
C PHE A 17 -0.91 -9.00 12.61
N TRP A 18 -0.85 -8.89 11.28
CA TRP A 18 -1.81 -9.54 10.38
C TRP A 18 -1.41 -10.95 9.92
N SER A 19 -0.43 -11.55 10.57
CA SER A 19 0.00 -12.93 10.30
C SER A 19 -1.16 -13.94 10.50
N PRO A 20 -1.27 -15.02 9.70
CA PRO A 20 -0.41 -15.39 8.56
C PRO A 20 -0.69 -14.55 7.31
N VAL A 21 0.36 -14.23 6.55
CA VAL A 21 0.26 -13.61 5.23
C VAL A 21 -0.38 -14.59 4.26
N THR A 22 -1.39 -14.17 3.52
CA THR A 22 -2.14 -15.03 2.57
C THR A 22 -2.05 -14.55 1.12
N SER A 23 -1.31 -13.47 0.85
CA SER A 23 -1.03 -13.04 -0.51
C SER A 23 0.02 -13.95 -1.17
N THR A 24 -0.20 -14.25 -2.44
CA THR A 24 0.78 -14.95 -3.30
C THR A 24 1.81 -13.98 -3.90
N LEU A 25 1.58 -12.67 -3.75
CA LEU A 25 2.40 -11.61 -4.30
C LEU A 25 3.01 -10.84 -3.14
N ASN A 26 4.35 -10.86 -3.07
CA ASN A 26 5.17 -10.11 -2.14
C ASN A 26 6.15 -9.28 -2.97
N TRP A 27 6.29 -7.99 -2.65
CA TRP A 27 7.22 -7.12 -3.35
C TRP A 27 8.64 -7.21 -2.77
N CYS A 28 9.56 -6.40 -3.30
CA CYS A 28 10.96 -6.36 -2.85
C CYS A 28 11.16 -5.70 -1.47
N GLU A 29 10.08 -5.38 -0.74
CA GLU A 29 10.14 -4.77 0.59
C GLU A 29 9.90 -5.85 1.65
N GLU A 30 10.81 -6.01 2.60
CA GLU A 30 10.69 -7.08 3.60
C GLU A 30 9.52 -6.87 4.56
N ASP A 31 8.67 -7.89 4.70
CA ASP A 31 7.48 -7.82 5.55
C ASP A 31 7.78 -7.41 7.00
N TYR A 32 7.09 -6.38 7.47
CA TYR A 32 7.10 -5.88 8.85
C TYR A 32 8.48 -5.48 9.38
N TYR A 33 9.43 -5.14 8.50
CA TYR A 33 10.77 -4.78 8.92
C TYR A 33 10.80 -3.51 9.79
N ALA A 34 9.97 -2.52 9.43
CA ALA A 34 9.90 -1.21 10.07
C ALA A 34 8.77 -1.08 11.10
N THR A 35 7.60 -1.65 10.83
CA THR A 35 6.43 -1.57 11.73
C THR A 35 5.73 -2.92 11.83
N VAL A 36 5.12 -3.21 12.98
CA VAL A 36 4.36 -4.46 13.20
C VAL A 36 2.96 -4.40 12.60
N TYR A 37 2.48 -3.21 12.20
CA TYR A 37 1.11 -2.99 11.72
C TYR A 37 0.98 -2.95 10.20
N SER A 38 2.04 -2.58 9.47
CA SER A 38 2.09 -2.58 8.01
C SER A 38 3.19 -3.51 7.54
N ALA A 39 2.83 -4.47 6.69
CA ALA A 39 3.78 -5.40 6.11
C ALA A 39 4.80 -4.69 5.20
N GLU A 40 4.33 -3.85 4.27
CA GLU A 40 5.20 -3.04 3.39
C GLU A 40 5.03 -1.55 3.73
N ILE A 41 5.94 -0.98 4.54
CA ILE A 41 5.78 0.38 5.07
C ILE A 41 5.95 1.46 3.99
N VAL A 42 6.87 1.28 3.04
CA VAL A 42 7.14 2.24 1.98
C VAL A 42 5.99 2.24 0.99
N ASN A 43 5.50 1.05 0.61
CA ASN A 43 4.33 0.95 -0.26
C ASN A 43 3.07 1.50 0.43
N THR A 44 2.87 1.28 1.73
CA THR A 44 1.73 1.88 2.44
C THR A 44 1.84 3.40 2.58
N LEU A 45 3.01 3.94 2.93
CA LEU A 45 3.22 5.38 3.09
C LEU A 45 3.11 6.14 1.76
N THR A 46 3.63 5.60 0.67
CA THR A 46 3.50 6.20 -0.65
C THR A 46 2.05 6.26 -1.10
N ASN A 47 1.26 5.20 -0.87
CA ASN A 47 -0.19 5.21 -1.11
C ASN A 47 -0.92 6.26 -0.24
N LEU A 48 -0.54 6.42 1.03
CA LEU A 48 -1.08 7.48 1.90
C LEU A 48 -0.76 8.89 1.38
N LEU A 49 0.46 9.12 0.92
CA LEU A 49 0.86 10.40 0.33
C LEU A 49 0.03 10.71 -0.92
N PHE A 50 -0.17 9.72 -1.79
CA PHE A 50 -1.02 9.86 -2.96
C PHE A 50 -2.47 10.20 -2.58
N MET A 51 -3.05 9.52 -1.58
CA MET A 51 -4.38 9.85 -1.09
C MET A 51 -4.45 11.29 -0.54
N TRP A 52 -3.45 11.73 0.21
CA TRP A 52 -3.39 13.10 0.72
C TRP A 52 -3.36 14.14 -0.41
N LEU A 53 -2.57 13.90 -1.45
CA LEU A 53 -2.53 14.76 -2.65
C LEU A 53 -3.88 14.76 -3.37
N GLY A 54 -4.57 13.61 -3.46
CA GLY A 54 -5.91 13.51 -4.02
C GLY A 54 -6.94 14.37 -3.26
N VAL A 55 -6.93 14.34 -1.92
CA VAL A 55 -7.79 15.18 -1.09
C VAL A 55 -7.50 16.67 -1.30
N LYS A 56 -6.22 17.04 -1.35
CA LYS A 56 -5.80 18.44 -1.63
C LYS A 56 -6.26 18.88 -3.03
N GLY A 57 -6.20 17.99 -4.02
CA GLY A 57 -6.72 18.20 -5.37
C GLY A 57 -8.22 18.49 -5.37
N ILE A 58 -9.03 17.68 -4.67
CA ILE A 58 -10.48 17.89 -4.54
C ILE A 58 -10.80 19.24 -3.89
N ILE A 59 -10.12 19.58 -2.79
CA ILE A 59 -10.31 20.87 -2.10
C ILE A 59 -9.98 22.04 -3.05
N SER A 60 -8.90 21.92 -3.82
CA SER A 60 -8.52 22.94 -4.81
C SER A 60 -9.55 23.08 -5.92
N CYS A 61 -10.04 21.97 -6.49
CA CYS A 61 -11.07 21.99 -7.52
C CYS A 61 -12.37 22.64 -7.02
N ARG A 62 -12.79 22.33 -5.78
CA ARG A 62 -13.97 22.94 -5.15
C ARG A 62 -13.79 24.43 -4.89
N ARG A 63 -12.59 24.88 -4.52
CA ARG A 63 -12.29 26.30 -4.26
C ARG A 63 -12.19 27.13 -5.53
N ASN A 64 -11.66 26.56 -6.61
CA ASN A 64 -11.43 27.26 -7.88
C ASN A 64 -12.56 27.06 -8.90
N GLY A 65 -13.62 26.33 -8.55
CA GLY A 65 -14.77 26.10 -9.44
C GLY A 65 -14.46 25.26 -10.68
N HIS A 66 -13.46 24.37 -10.62
CA HIS A 66 -13.12 23.47 -11.72
C HIS A 66 -14.22 22.44 -11.97
N ASP A 67 -14.29 21.94 -13.21
CA ASP A 67 -15.29 20.96 -13.63
C ASP A 67 -15.36 19.71 -12.74
N GLN A 68 -16.58 19.19 -12.56
CA GLN A 68 -16.84 18.06 -11.68
C GLN A 68 -16.10 16.78 -12.07
N ILE A 69 -15.64 16.68 -13.33
CA ILE A 69 -14.85 15.55 -13.83
C ILE A 69 -13.54 15.37 -13.05
N PHE A 70 -12.89 16.47 -12.63
CA PHE A 70 -11.68 16.39 -11.82
C PHE A 70 -11.98 15.84 -10.43
N THR A 71 -13.14 16.19 -9.85
CA THR A 71 -13.57 15.67 -8.56
C THR A 71 -13.83 14.17 -8.63
N VAL A 72 -14.51 13.70 -9.68
CA VAL A 72 -14.75 12.25 -9.91
C VAL A 72 -13.43 11.49 -10.11
N ALA A 73 -12.49 12.06 -10.87
CA ALA A 73 -11.17 11.45 -11.08
C ALA A 73 -10.39 11.31 -9.76
N PHE A 74 -10.36 12.35 -8.93
CA PHE A 74 -9.70 12.28 -7.62
C PHE A 74 -10.41 11.33 -6.64
N LEU A 75 -11.75 11.22 -6.70
CA LEU A 75 -12.48 10.23 -5.91
C LEU A 75 -12.10 8.80 -6.32
N GLY A 76 -12.04 8.52 -7.63
CA GLY A 76 -11.54 7.22 -8.13
C GLY A 76 -10.12 6.94 -7.67
N TYR A 77 -9.25 7.96 -7.69
CA TYR A 77 -7.89 7.87 -7.18
C TYR A 77 -7.82 7.53 -5.69
N LEU A 78 -8.69 8.11 -4.86
CA LEU A 78 -8.79 7.78 -3.43
C LEU A 78 -9.25 6.34 -3.20
N VAL A 79 -10.22 5.85 -3.98
CA VAL A 79 -10.70 4.46 -3.88
C VAL A 79 -9.58 3.48 -4.22
N VAL A 80 -8.88 3.69 -5.33
CA VAL A 80 -7.76 2.84 -5.76
C VAL A 80 -6.60 2.91 -4.76
N GLY A 81 -6.23 4.11 -4.29
CA GLY A 81 -5.18 4.31 -3.30
C GLY A 81 -5.51 3.65 -1.95
N THR A 82 -6.78 3.67 -1.53
CA THR A 82 -7.22 2.99 -0.30
C THR A 82 -7.12 1.47 -0.45
N GLY A 83 -7.56 0.92 -1.59
CA GLY A 83 -7.44 -0.51 -1.86
C GLY A 83 -5.98 -0.99 -1.87
N SER A 84 -5.12 -0.22 -2.50
CA SER A 84 -3.67 -0.46 -2.54
C SER A 84 -3.03 -0.38 -1.15
N PHE A 85 -3.34 0.68 -0.37
CA PHE A 85 -2.88 0.81 1.02
C PHE A 85 -3.29 -0.39 1.89
N LEU A 86 -4.55 -0.81 1.82
CA LEU A 86 -5.04 -1.94 2.60
C LEU A 86 -4.39 -3.26 2.17
N PHE A 87 -4.16 -3.46 0.87
CA PHE A 87 -3.46 -4.63 0.35
C PHE A 87 -2.03 -4.71 0.85
N HIS A 88 -1.25 -3.63 0.72
CA HIS A 88 0.15 -3.59 1.16
C HIS A 88 0.33 -3.58 2.69
N SER A 89 -0.65 -3.06 3.43
CA SER A 89 -0.61 -3.06 4.91
C SER A 89 -0.89 -4.44 5.47
N THR A 90 -1.86 -5.17 4.90
CA THR A 90 -2.34 -6.44 5.45
C THR A 90 -1.77 -7.67 4.76
N LEU A 91 -1.31 -7.54 3.50
CA LEU A 91 -0.97 -8.66 2.60
C LEU A 91 -2.03 -9.76 2.58
N LYS A 92 -3.30 -9.38 2.75
CA LYS A 92 -4.44 -10.28 2.66
C LYS A 92 -4.99 -10.27 1.25
N CYS A 93 -4.69 -11.33 0.49
CA CYS A 93 -5.49 -11.64 -0.69
C CYS A 93 -6.84 -12.20 -0.24
N LYS A 94 -7.94 -11.48 -0.47
CA LYS A 94 -9.30 -12.06 -0.45
C LYS A 94 -9.49 -13.13 -1.53
N CYS A 95 -8.57 -13.22 -2.50
CA CYS A 95 -8.52 -14.27 -3.52
C CYS A 95 -8.29 -15.69 -2.98
N HIS A 96 -8.23 -15.92 -1.66
CA HIS A 96 -8.30 -17.27 -1.11
C HIS A 96 -9.74 -17.79 -0.97
N PHE A 97 -10.77 -16.95 -1.02
CA PHE A 97 -12.17 -17.42 -0.97
C PHE A 97 -12.67 -18.04 -2.28
N LEU A 98 -11.90 -17.96 -3.37
CA LEU A 98 -12.29 -18.45 -4.70
C LEU A 98 -11.48 -19.65 -5.20
N SER A 99 -10.59 -20.19 -4.36
CA SER A 99 -9.81 -21.39 -4.67
C SER A 99 -9.80 -22.34 -3.49
N ASP A 100 -10.97 -22.77 -3.03
CA ASP A 100 -11.06 -24.02 -2.28
C ASP A 100 -12.32 -24.83 -2.66
N PRO A 101 -12.24 -25.69 -3.70
CA PRO A 101 -13.10 -26.85 -3.85
C PRO A 101 -12.45 -28.12 -3.28
N THR A 102 -11.41 -28.03 -2.44
CA THR A 102 -10.57 -29.19 -2.06
C THR A 102 -10.55 -29.49 -0.55
N TYR A 103 -11.66 -29.22 0.15
CA TYR A 103 -12.09 -30.06 1.27
C TYR A 103 -13.01 -31.17 0.74
N SER A 104 -12.42 -32.25 0.23
CA SER A 104 -12.99 -33.61 0.14
C SER A 104 -11.85 -34.61 -0.07
#